data_AF-A0A4R6GLZ8-F1
#
_entry.id   AF-A0A4R6GLZ8-F1
#
_cell.length_a   1.000
_cell.length_b   1.000
_cell.length_c   1.000
_cell.angle_alpha   90.00
_cell.angle_beta   90.00
_cell.angle_gamma   90.00
#
_symmetry.space_group_name_H-M   'P 1'
#
loop_
_entity.id
_entity.type
_entity.pdbx_description
1 polymer ?
#
loop_
_entity_poly.entity_id
_entity_poly.type
_entity_poly.pdbx_seq_one_letter_code
_entity_poly.pdbx_strand_id
1 'polypeptide(L)'
;MEQQRIKQILHSYFEGETTEQEEQLLIDYFRSDQIDPELIQYKAFFAGFEELTNIQRDLHLEESIMDHILEQEHREKTHYRWLWQTVSGIAAALLIALLAVNYYGNSRQWQDTYSNPDQAYVEASRTLQYVAGYYQKGIGNLKPVKKLNEAVTPLNKSITTLEKGFKQVEQLEKVKEKIKQE
;
A
#
# COMPACT_ATOMS: atom_id res chain seq x y z
N MET A 1 -5.12 65.81 9.87
CA MET A 1 -6.06 64.84 9.29
C MET A 1 -5.42 64.00 8.18
N GLU A 2 -4.51 64.55 7.36
CA GLU A 2 -3.85 63.77 6.29
C GLU A 2 -2.88 62.68 6.78
N GLN A 3 -2.13 62.91 7.86
CA GLN A 3 -1.15 61.93 8.38
C GLN A 3 -1.78 60.62 8.91
N GLN A 4 -2.99 60.68 9.49
CA GLN A 4 -3.70 59.48 9.95
C GLN A 4 -4.16 58.60 8.77
N ARG A 5 -4.53 59.24 7.65
CA ARG A 5 -4.90 58.54 6.42
C ARG A 5 -3.70 57.80 5.82
N ILE A 6 -2.51 58.41 5.79
CA ILE A 6 -1.28 57.73 5.33
C ILE A 6 -0.95 56.52 6.21
N LYS A 7 -1.07 56.65 7.53
CA LYS A 7 -0.82 55.52 8.46
C LYS A 7 -1.79 54.36 8.22
N GLN A 8 -3.06 54.68 7.94
CA GLN A 8 -4.07 53.67 7.62
C GLN A 8 -3.75 52.96 6.31
N ILE A 9 -3.43 53.71 5.25
CA ILE A 9 -3.09 53.13 3.94
C ILE A 9 -1.82 52.29 4.05
N LEU A 10 -0.80 52.76 4.79
CA LEU A 10 0.43 52.01 5.02
C LEU A 10 0.19 50.70 5.77
N HIS A 11 -0.74 50.69 6.73
CA HIS A 11 -1.12 49.45 7.42
C HIS A 11 -1.79 48.48 6.44
N SER A 12 -2.78 48.94 5.67
CA SER A 12 -3.44 48.12 4.64
C SER A 12 -2.48 47.62 3.56
N TYR A 13 -1.44 48.38 3.24
CA TYR A 13 -0.40 47.97 2.28
C TYR A 13 0.36 46.75 2.80
N PHE A 14 0.73 46.74 4.08
CA PHE A 14 1.40 45.59 4.69
C PHE A 14 0.49 44.37 4.83
N GLU A 15 -0.83 44.56 4.93
CA GLU A 15 -1.82 43.48 4.90
C GLU A 15 -2.19 43.03 3.48
N GLY A 16 -1.73 43.74 2.43
CA GLY A 16 -2.03 43.43 1.03
C GLY A 16 -3.45 43.79 0.59
N GLU A 17 -4.09 44.75 1.26
CA GLU A 17 -5.48 45.17 1.01
C GLU A 17 -5.60 46.52 0.27
N THR A 18 -4.50 47.09 -0.21
CA THR A 18 -4.47 48.38 -0.92
C THR A 18 -4.93 48.29 -2.36
N THR A 19 -5.47 49.40 -2.86
CA THR A 19 -5.72 49.62 -4.29
C THR A 19 -4.51 50.29 -4.96
N GLU A 20 -4.38 50.14 -6.29
CA GLU A 20 -3.29 50.78 -7.07
C GLU A 20 -3.21 52.30 -6.82
N GLN A 21 -4.34 52.97 -6.64
CA GLN A 21 -4.40 54.42 -6.39
C GLN A 21 -3.82 54.79 -5.02
N GLU A 22 -4.04 53.94 -4.02
CA GLU A 22 -3.51 54.12 -2.66
C GLU A 22 -2.01 53.83 -2.60
N GLU A 23 -1.54 52.84 -3.35
CA GLU A 23 -0.11 52.54 -3.49
C GLU A 23 0.63 53.69 -4.16
N GLN A 24 0.07 54.25 -5.25
CA GLN A 24 0.63 55.42 -5.90
C GLN A 24 0.73 56.61 -4.94
N LEU A 25 -0.28 56.80 -4.09
CA LEU A 25 -0.31 57.84 -3.07
C LEU A 25 0.76 57.63 -2.00
N LEU A 26 1.03 56.38 -1.57
CA LEU A 26 2.15 56.08 -0.67
C LEU A 26 3.50 56.39 -1.32
N ILE A 27 3.69 55.99 -2.58
CA ILE A 27 4.92 56.25 -3.34
C ILE A 27 5.18 57.76 -3.43
N ASP A 28 4.15 58.54 -3.78
CA ASP A 28 4.26 60.00 -3.89
C ASP A 28 4.51 60.67 -2.52
N TYR A 29 3.88 60.17 -1.44
CA TYR A 29 4.09 60.66 -0.09
C TYR A 29 5.53 60.46 0.40
N PHE A 30 6.07 59.24 0.25
CA PHE A 30 7.43 58.90 0.68
C PHE A 30 8.52 59.46 -0.24
N ARG A 31 8.15 59.92 -1.44
CA ARG A 31 9.02 60.72 -2.31
C ARG A 31 9.17 62.16 -1.83
N SER A 32 8.15 62.72 -1.16
CA SER A 32 8.20 64.11 -0.70
C SER A 32 9.27 64.34 0.39
N ASP A 33 9.80 65.57 0.48
CA ASP A 33 10.78 65.93 1.52
C ASP A 33 10.15 66.23 2.88
N GLN A 34 8.81 66.20 2.99
CA GLN A 34 8.08 66.46 4.23
C GLN A 34 7.37 65.19 4.73
N ILE A 35 8.17 64.27 5.27
CA ILE A 35 7.67 63.01 5.86
C ILE A 35 7.58 63.16 7.38
N ASP A 36 6.52 62.62 7.97
CA ASP A 36 6.33 62.55 9.42
C ASP A 36 7.52 61.80 10.07
N PRO A 37 8.17 62.33 11.13
CA PRO A 37 9.27 61.68 11.85
C PRO A 37 9.02 60.21 12.20
N GLU A 38 7.78 59.82 12.50
CA GLU A 38 7.42 58.42 12.82
C GLU A 38 7.47 57.48 11.60
N LEU A 39 7.35 58.02 10.39
CA LEU A 39 7.28 57.27 9.13
C LEU A 39 8.57 57.32 8.32
N ILE A 40 9.56 58.12 8.74
CA ILE A 40 10.86 58.27 8.05
C ILE A 40 11.53 56.91 7.77
N GLN A 41 11.39 55.95 8.68
CA GLN A 41 11.96 54.60 8.52
C GLN A 41 11.49 53.86 7.26
N TYR A 42 10.31 54.18 6.74
CA TYR A 42 9.74 53.55 5.55
C TYR A 42 10.14 54.24 4.25
N LYS A 43 10.80 55.41 4.31
CA LYS A 43 11.23 56.16 3.10
C LYS A 43 12.09 55.30 2.17
N ALA A 44 13.04 54.56 2.72
CA ALA A 44 13.93 53.69 1.94
C ALA A 44 13.18 52.55 1.25
N PHE A 45 12.07 52.07 1.84
CA PHE A 45 11.25 51.01 1.26
C PHE A 45 10.59 51.46 -0.05
N PHE A 46 10.15 52.72 -0.11
CA PHE A 46 9.46 53.27 -1.27
C PHE A 46 10.39 53.97 -2.28
N ALA A 47 11.64 54.21 -1.93
CA ALA A 47 12.59 54.95 -2.78
C ALA A 47 12.93 54.24 -4.11
N GLY A 48 12.87 52.91 -4.15
CA GLY A 48 13.28 52.11 -5.32
C GLY A 48 12.21 51.93 -6.40
N PHE A 49 10.94 52.29 -6.13
CA PHE A 49 9.85 52.00 -7.07
C PHE A 49 9.94 52.79 -8.38
N GLU A 50 10.51 54.00 -8.38
CA GLU A 50 10.67 54.78 -9.61
C GLU A 50 11.61 54.11 -10.62
N GLU A 51 12.71 53.55 -10.12
CA GLU A 51 13.66 52.84 -10.97
C GLU A 51 13.01 51.59 -11.54
N LEU A 52 12.19 50.89 -10.76
CA LEU A 52 11.43 49.71 -11.19
C LEU A 52 10.33 50.03 -12.20
N THR A 53 9.60 51.14 -12.03
CA THR A 53 8.51 51.54 -12.94
C THR A 53 9.04 52.03 -14.29
N ASN A 54 10.28 52.57 -14.33
CA ASN A 54 10.91 53.05 -15.55
C ASN A 54 11.69 51.95 -16.31
N ILE A 55 11.84 50.74 -15.75
CA ILE A 55 12.42 49.61 -16.47
C ILE A 55 11.45 49.19 -17.57
N GLN A 56 11.90 49.30 -18.81
CA GLN A 56 11.12 48.85 -19.96
C GLN A 56 10.94 47.33 -19.87
N ARG A 57 9.69 46.88 -19.87
CA ARG A 57 9.34 45.46 -19.85
C ARG A 57 9.93 44.77 -21.07
N ASP A 58 10.74 43.74 -20.85
CA ASP A 58 11.23 42.86 -21.91
C ASP A 58 10.17 41.78 -22.19
N LEU A 59 9.35 42.04 -23.21
CA LEU A 59 8.29 41.13 -23.63
C LEU A 59 8.83 39.79 -24.14
N HIS A 60 10.04 39.77 -24.71
CA HIS A 60 10.64 38.53 -25.20
C HIS A 60 11.12 37.65 -24.04
N LEU A 61 11.65 38.25 -22.98
CA LEU A 61 11.97 37.52 -21.75
C LEU A 61 10.70 36.95 -21.09
N GLU A 62 9.63 37.73 -21.03
CA GLU A 62 8.35 37.29 -20.44
C GLU A 62 7.75 36.10 -21.21
N GLU A 63 7.71 36.18 -22.54
CA GLU A 63 7.26 35.09 -23.42
C GLU A 63 8.16 33.85 -23.28
N SER A 64 9.48 34.02 -23.28
CA SER A 64 10.44 32.92 -23.10
C SER A 64 10.28 32.22 -21.74
N ILE A 65 9.97 32.96 -20.67
CA ILE A 65 9.72 32.37 -19.35
C ILE A 65 8.41 31.59 -19.37
N MET A 66 7.36 32.15 -19.97
CA MET A 66 6.05 31.49 -20.07
C MET A 66 6.14 30.18 -20.84
N ASP A 67 6.82 30.19 -21.99
CA ASP A 67 7.04 28.99 -22.80
C ASP A 67 7.80 27.92 -22.02
N HIS A 68 8.82 28.32 -21.25
CA HIS A 68 9.60 27.38 -20.44
C HIS A 68 8.77 26.74 -19.32
N ILE A 69 7.88 27.51 -18.68
CA ILE A 69 6.96 27.00 -17.65
C ILE A 69 5.99 25.98 -18.25
N LEU A 70 5.39 26.28 -19.40
CA LEU A 70 4.44 25.41 -20.07
C LEU A 70 5.08 24.13 -20.60
N GLU A 71 6.30 24.21 -21.16
CA GLU A 71 7.02 23.05 -21.67
C GLU A 71 7.41 22.08 -20.54
N GLN A 72 7.78 22.60 -19.37
CA GLN A 72 8.11 21.77 -18.20
C GLN A 72 6.88 21.06 -17.60
N GLU A 73 5.70 21.68 -17.61
CA GLU A 73 4.46 21.06 -17.09
C GLU A 73 4.07 19.80 -17.90
N HIS A 74 4.34 19.78 -19.20
CA HIS A 74 3.94 18.68 -20.09
C HIS A 74 4.92 17.50 -20.09
N ARG A 75 6.20 17.72 -19.73
CA ARG A 75 7.22 16.66 -19.76
C ARG A 75 7.00 15.56 -18.72
N GLU A 76 6.49 15.87 -17.53
CA GLU A 76 6.37 14.89 -16.44
C GLU A 76 5.39 13.75 -16.75
N LYS A 77 4.32 14.02 -17.50
CA LYS A 77 3.23 13.05 -17.74
C LYS A 77 3.58 11.98 -18.78
N THR A 78 4.50 12.27 -19.70
CA THR A 78 4.84 11.36 -20.81
C THR A 78 5.73 10.19 -20.35
N HIS A 79 6.70 10.46 -19.47
CA HIS A 79 7.64 9.45 -18.99
C HIS A 79 6.95 8.40 -18.13
N TYR A 80 5.98 8.81 -17.30
CA TYR A 80 5.18 7.89 -16.49
C TYR A 80 4.39 6.90 -17.35
N ARG A 81 3.77 7.37 -18.45
CA ARG A 81 2.99 6.49 -19.33
C ARG A 81 3.85 5.45 -20.05
N TRP A 82 5.04 5.83 -20.49
CA TRP A 82 6.00 4.90 -21.11
C TRP A 82 6.53 3.88 -20.09
N LEU A 83 6.83 4.32 -18.88
CA LEU A 83 7.31 3.45 -17.81
C LEU A 83 6.25 2.40 -17.43
N TRP A 84 4.97 2.79 -17.32
CA TRP A 84 3.88 1.84 -17.10
C TRP A 84 3.69 0.83 -18.25
N GLN A 85 3.89 1.25 -19.50
CA GLN A 85 3.85 0.33 -20.65
C GLN A 85 5.01 -0.68 -20.60
N THR A 86 6.23 -0.25 -20.26
CA THR A 86 7.38 -1.16 -20.12
C THR A 86 7.21 -2.15 -18.97
N VAL A 87 6.74 -1.68 -17.80
CA VAL A 87 6.48 -2.54 -16.62
C VAL A 87 5.38 -3.55 -16.93
N SER A 88 4.29 -3.12 -17.59
CA SER A 88 3.21 -4.01 -18.02
C SER A 88 3.70 -5.07 -19.01
N GLY A 89 4.55 -4.69 -19.97
CA GLY A 89 5.17 -5.62 -20.91
C GLY A 89 6.04 -6.67 -20.23
N ILE A 90 6.89 -6.27 -19.28
CA ILE A 90 7.73 -7.19 -18.50
C ILE A 90 6.87 -8.13 -17.66
N ALA A 91 5.85 -7.61 -16.97
CA ALA A 91 4.94 -8.42 -16.17
C ALA A 91 4.20 -9.47 -17.03
N ALA A 92 3.69 -9.07 -18.20
CA ALA A 92 3.04 -9.98 -19.13
C ALA A 92 3.99 -11.07 -19.63
N ALA A 93 5.24 -10.72 -19.96
CA ALA A 93 6.26 -11.69 -20.37
C ALA A 93 6.57 -12.70 -19.26
N LEU A 94 6.69 -12.25 -18.01
CA LEU A 94 6.89 -13.13 -16.85
C LEU A 94 5.71 -14.07 -16.61
N LEU A 95 4.47 -13.58 -16.75
CA LEU A 95 3.27 -14.41 -16.63
C LEU A 95 3.24 -15.49 -17.72
N ILE A 96 3.52 -15.13 -18.97
CA ILE A 96 3.59 -16.08 -20.08
C ILE A 96 4.70 -17.12 -19.83
N ALA A 97 5.87 -16.69 -19.34
CA ALA A 97 6.97 -17.60 -19.01
C ALA A 97 6.60 -18.56 -17.88
N LEU A 98 5.95 -18.08 -16.82
CA LEU A 98 5.45 -18.92 -15.72
C LEU A 98 4.40 -19.93 -16.20
N LEU A 99 3.45 -19.49 -17.03
CA LEU A 99 2.44 -20.37 -17.62
C LEU A 99 3.07 -21.43 -18.51
N ALA A 100 4.06 -21.06 -19.33
CA ALA A 100 4.80 -22.01 -20.16
C ALA A 100 5.56 -23.03 -19.31
N VAL A 101 6.29 -22.59 -18.29
CA VAL A 101 7.00 -23.50 -17.35
C VAL A 101 6.03 -24.41 -16.63
N ASN A 102 4.87 -23.91 -16.20
CA ASN A 102 3.85 -24.74 -15.56
C ASN A 102 3.26 -25.76 -16.55
N TYR A 103 2.93 -25.34 -17.77
CA TYR A 103 2.36 -26.19 -18.80
C TYR A 103 3.31 -27.32 -19.20
N TYR A 104 4.60 -27.01 -19.44
CA TYR A 104 5.60 -28.01 -19.80
C TYR A 104 6.10 -28.82 -18.59
N GLY A 105 6.08 -28.25 -17.38
CA GLY A 105 6.57 -28.87 -16.16
C GLY A 105 5.58 -29.85 -15.50
N ASN A 106 4.28 -29.76 -15.82
CA ASN A 106 3.23 -30.55 -15.15
C ASN A 106 2.95 -31.93 -15.79
N SER A 107 3.92 -32.51 -16.48
CA SER A 107 3.86 -33.89 -17.00
C SER A 107 4.30 -34.95 -15.97
N ARG A 108 4.61 -34.56 -14.73
CA ARG A 108 4.83 -35.51 -13.64
C ARG A 108 3.50 -36.06 -13.17
N GLN A 109 3.03 -37.12 -13.82
CA GLN A 109 2.10 -38.05 -13.19
C GLN A 109 2.75 -38.50 -11.89
N TRP A 110 2.14 -38.16 -10.75
CA TRP A 110 2.53 -38.71 -9.46
C TRP A 110 2.43 -40.23 -9.57
N GLN A 111 3.58 -40.90 -9.56
CA GLN A 111 3.60 -42.35 -9.52
C GLN A 111 3.04 -42.76 -8.17
N ASP A 112 1.95 -43.53 -8.20
CA ASP A 112 1.35 -44.04 -6.99
C ASP A 112 2.34 -44.98 -6.29
N THR A 113 2.43 -44.87 -4.96
CA THR A 113 3.32 -45.70 -4.14
C THR A 113 2.87 -47.16 -4.15
N TYR A 114 1.57 -47.39 -4.36
CA TYR A 114 0.97 -48.72 -4.41
C TYR A 114 0.27 -48.94 -5.75
N SER A 115 0.53 -50.09 -6.39
CA SER A 115 -0.16 -50.46 -7.63
C SER A 115 -1.57 -51.01 -7.39
N ASN A 116 -1.87 -51.47 -6.17
CA ASN A 116 -3.17 -52.01 -5.79
C ASN A 116 -3.86 -51.08 -4.77
N PRO A 117 -5.06 -50.55 -5.07
CA PRO A 117 -5.79 -49.66 -4.18
C PRO A 117 -6.16 -50.29 -2.82
N ASP A 118 -6.42 -51.60 -2.78
CA ASP A 118 -6.75 -52.30 -1.53
C ASP A 118 -5.54 -52.35 -0.59
N GLN A 119 -4.34 -52.55 -1.13
CA GLN A 119 -3.10 -52.53 -0.35
C GLN A 119 -2.79 -51.13 0.19
N ALA A 120 -3.00 -50.10 -0.65
CA ALA A 120 -2.84 -48.70 -0.24
C ALA A 120 -3.77 -48.36 0.94
N TYR A 121 -5.04 -48.80 0.86
CA TYR A 121 -6.03 -48.57 1.90
C TYR A 121 -5.66 -49.22 3.23
N VAL A 122 -5.20 -50.49 3.20
CA VAL A 122 -4.79 -51.21 4.40
C VAL A 122 -3.60 -50.52 5.07
N GLU A 123 -2.59 -50.13 4.31
CA GLU A 123 -1.39 -49.51 4.87
C GLU A 123 -1.66 -48.08 5.38
N ALA A 124 -2.51 -47.32 4.68
CA ALA A 124 -2.98 -46.02 5.15
C ALA A 124 -3.77 -46.16 6.46
N SER A 125 -4.68 -47.13 6.53
CA SER A 125 -5.48 -47.40 7.74
C SER A 125 -4.60 -47.79 8.93
N ARG A 126 -3.61 -48.67 8.72
CA ARG A 126 -2.64 -49.05 9.75
C ARG A 126 -1.82 -47.85 10.24
N THR A 127 -1.31 -47.04 9.31
CA THR A 127 -0.52 -45.86 9.64
C THR A 127 -1.34 -44.84 10.44
N LEU A 128 -2.59 -44.59 10.03
CA LEU A 128 -3.50 -43.69 10.74
C LEU A 128 -3.82 -44.21 12.14
N GLN A 129 -4.07 -45.51 12.31
CA GLN A 129 -4.30 -46.12 13.63
C GLN A 129 -3.06 -46.01 14.52
N TYR A 130 -1.87 -46.25 13.97
CA TYR A 130 -0.61 -46.10 14.69
C TYR A 130 -0.42 -44.67 15.21
N VAL A 131 -0.55 -43.67 14.32
CA VAL A 131 -0.46 -42.24 14.70
C VAL A 131 -1.51 -41.85 15.72
N ALA A 132 -2.76 -42.30 15.55
CA ALA A 132 -3.84 -42.06 16.50
C ALA A 132 -3.51 -42.62 17.90
N GLY A 133 -2.89 -43.81 17.98
CA GLY A 133 -2.44 -44.41 19.23
C GLY A 133 -1.40 -43.55 19.97
N TYR A 134 -0.41 -43.00 19.26
CA TYR A 134 0.55 -42.07 19.86
C TYR A 134 -0.11 -40.78 20.33
N TYR A 135 -1.08 -40.28 19.56
CA TYR A 135 -1.79 -39.07 19.90
C TYR A 135 -2.66 -39.25 21.16
N GLN A 136 -3.39 -40.37 21.25
CA GLN A 136 -4.16 -40.77 22.42
C GLN A 136 -3.28 -40.85 23.67
N LYS A 137 -2.08 -41.45 23.53
CA LYS A 137 -1.07 -41.53 24.60
C LYS A 137 -0.56 -40.15 25.01
N GLY A 138 -0.28 -39.29 24.04
CA GLY A 138 0.16 -37.91 24.26
C GLY A 138 -0.87 -37.08 25.04
N ILE A 139 -2.14 -37.09 24.60
CA ILE A 139 -3.23 -36.43 25.34
C ILE A 139 -3.39 -37.03 26.75
N GLY A 140 -3.28 -38.36 26.88
CA GLY A 140 -3.37 -39.05 28.16
C GLY A 140 -2.39 -38.49 29.20
N ASN A 141 -1.18 -38.14 28.78
CA ASN A 141 -0.15 -37.55 29.63
C ASN A 141 -0.46 -36.09 30.05
N LEU A 142 -1.35 -35.39 29.34
CA LEU A 142 -1.76 -34.02 29.63
C LEU A 142 -2.94 -33.93 30.62
N LYS A 143 -3.58 -35.07 30.96
CA LYS A 143 -4.70 -35.13 31.92
C LYS A 143 -4.43 -34.42 33.27
N PRO A 144 -3.22 -34.48 33.86
CA PRO A 144 -2.93 -33.78 35.12
C PRO A 144 -2.96 -32.25 35.01
N VAL A 145 -2.81 -31.69 33.80
CA VAL A 145 -2.80 -30.24 33.57
C VAL A 145 -4.17 -29.78 33.10
N LYS A 146 -5.01 -29.32 34.04
CA LYS A 146 -6.43 -29.00 33.82
C LYS A 146 -6.69 -28.12 32.57
N LYS A 147 -5.99 -27.00 32.43
CA LYS A 147 -6.17 -26.07 31.29
C LYS A 147 -5.81 -26.71 29.94
N LEU A 148 -4.77 -27.54 29.90
CA LEU A 148 -4.38 -28.23 28.67
C LEU A 148 -5.34 -29.37 28.36
N ASN A 149 -5.78 -30.12 29.37
CA ASN A 149 -6.78 -31.18 29.23
C ASN A 149 -8.10 -30.65 28.67
N GLU A 150 -8.58 -29.51 29.16
CA GLU A 150 -9.76 -28.82 28.63
C GLU A 150 -9.58 -28.44 27.16
N ALA A 151 -8.44 -27.85 26.80
CA ALA A 151 -8.14 -27.45 25.43
C ALA A 151 -8.08 -28.63 24.43
N VAL A 152 -7.58 -29.80 24.86
CA VAL A 152 -7.44 -30.99 23.98
C VAL A 152 -8.63 -31.96 24.03
N THR A 153 -9.62 -31.70 24.90
CA THR A 153 -10.84 -32.52 25.02
C THR A 153 -11.62 -32.72 23.71
N PRO A 154 -11.90 -31.69 22.88
CA PRO A 154 -12.63 -31.90 21.62
C PRO A 154 -11.85 -32.81 20.66
N LEU A 155 -10.53 -32.70 20.65
CA LEU A 155 -9.65 -33.49 19.80
C LEU A 155 -9.56 -34.95 20.24
N ASN A 156 -9.51 -35.20 21.55
CA ASN A 156 -9.60 -36.56 22.12
C ASN A 156 -10.93 -37.24 21.73
N LYS A 157 -12.04 -36.50 21.75
CA LYS A 157 -13.36 -37.01 21.32
C LYS A 157 -13.37 -37.39 19.84
N SER A 158 -12.78 -36.56 18.97
CA SER A 158 -12.69 -36.85 17.53
C SER A 158 -11.85 -38.10 17.25
N ILE A 159 -10.69 -38.23 17.90
CA ILE A 159 -9.78 -39.36 17.68
C ILE A 159 -10.38 -40.66 18.20
N THR A 160 -11.01 -40.65 19.38
CA THR A 160 -11.73 -41.83 19.88
C THR A 160 -12.93 -42.23 19.02
N THR A 161 -13.56 -41.26 18.32
CA THR A 161 -14.64 -41.54 17.36
C THR A 161 -14.09 -42.20 16.09
N LEU A 162 -12.96 -41.71 15.58
CA LEU A 162 -12.25 -42.31 14.45
C LEU A 162 -11.78 -43.74 14.76
N GLU A 163 -11.22 -43.96 15.96
CA GLU A 163 -10.81 -45.30 16.41
C GLU A 163 -11.98 -46.30 16.43
N LYS A 164 -13.16 -45.86 16.89
CA LYS A 164 -14.38 -46.69 16.85
C LYS A 164 -14.80 -47.02 15.42
N GLY A 165 -14.71 -46.05 14.50
CA GLY A 165 -15.00 -46.24 13.09
C GLY A 165 -14.08 -47.29 12.46
N PHE A 166 -12.77 -47.21 12.71
CA PHE A 166 -11.80 -48.20 12.24
C PHE A 166 -12.12 -49.61 12.77
N LYS A 167 -12.46 -49.76 14.06
CA LYS A 167 -12.85 -51.06 14.63
C LYS A 167 -14.12 -51.63 13.99
N GLN A 168 -15.10 -50.78 13.67
CA GLN A 168 -16.33 -51.22 12.99
C GLN A 168 -16.03 -51.72 11.58
N VAL A 169 -15.18 -51.01 10.82
CA VAL A 169 -14.76 -51.43 9.48
C VAL A 169 -14.03 -52.78 9.54
N GLU A 170 -13.09 -52.94 10.47
CA GLU A 170 -12.36 -54.21 10.66
C GLU A 170 -13.30 -55.37 11.02
N GLN A 171 -14.34 -55.13 11.82
CA GLN A 171 -15.36 -56.13 12.14
C GLN A 171 -16.18 -56.52 10.91
N LEU A 172 -16.54 -55.56 10.06
CA LEU A 172 -17.28 -55.82 8.83
C LEU A 172 -16.45 -56.61 7.81
N GLU A 173 -15.15 -56.33 7.71
CA GLU A 173 -14.23 -57.13 6.89
C GLU A 173 -14.17 -58.58 7.36
N LYS A 174 -14.02 -58.82 8.67
CA LYS A 174 -14.01 -60.17 9.26
C LYS A 174 -15.32 -60.93 9.02
N VAL A 175 -16.46 -60.25 9.05
CA VAL A 175 -17.77 -60.85 8.74
C VAL A 175 -17.87 -61.20 7.26
N LYS A 176 -17.43 -60.30 6.37
CA LYS A 176 -17.40 -60.52 4.92
C LYS A 176 -16.51 -61.70 4.53
N GLU A 177 -15.35 -61.87 5.17
CA GLU A 177 -14.47 -63.00 4.93
C GLU A 177 -15.10 -64.34 5.37
N LYS A 178 -15.78 -64.37 6.52
CA LYS A 178 -16.50 -65.57 6.98
C LYS A 178 -17.62 -66.00 6.04
N ILE A 179 -18.40 -65.05 5.54
CA ILE A 179 -19.50 -65.32 4.58
C ILE A 179 -18.97 -65.84 3.24
N LYS A 180 -17.74 -65.50 2.86
CA LYS A 180 -17.11 -65.93 1.60
C LYS A 180 -16.47 -67.33 1.69
N GLN A 181 -16.38 -67.90 2.89
CA GLN A 181 -15.80 -69.22 3.17
C GLN A 181 -16.85 -70.32 3.40
N GLU A 182 -18.13 -69.96 3.50
CA GLU A 182 -19.30 -70.85 3.44
C GLU A 182 -19.86 -70.93 2.02
#